data_AF-B0RFX8-F1
#
_entry.id   AF-B0RFX8-F1
#
_cell.length_a   1.000
_cell.length_b   1.000
_cell.length_c   1.000
_cell.angle_alpha   90.00
_cell.angle_beta   90.00
_cell.angle_gamma   90.00
#
_symmetry.space_group_name_H-M   'P 1'
#
loop_
_entity.id
_entity.type
_entity.pdbx_description
1 polymer ?
#
loop_
_entity_poly.entity_id
_entity_poly.type
_entity_poly.pdbx_seq_one_letter_code
_entity_poly.pdbx_strand_id
1 'polypeptide(L)'
;MRRNEAPAPRPAHGRRSARQACRSPLRAAWLTTGLLTAVVVASLAATGGSYALWNDAASAQPASVTSGTPGLVVTQQSALDSSKLLPGQGAIGTFTAKNTGTVPLDVAVSSRGTSSNSAFLGKLSVRIGPVPSVASCVPDATTYSGRPGQLNAPSGFLRIQPGASAVVCSQVVLDQDAPQTVQGSTAQLAFALVGVQVQP
;
A
#
# COMPACT_ATOMS: atom_id res chain seq x y z
N MET A 1 98.75 38.74 80.58
CA MET A 1 97.99 38.54 81.84
C MET A 1 96.54 38.96 81.60
N ARG A 2 95.58 38.07 81.94
CA ARG A 2 94.11 38.28 82.05
C ARG A 2 93.37 38.68 80.76
N ARG A 3 92.16 38.24 80.48
CA ARG A 3 91.26 37.20 81.03
C ARG A 3 90.18 36.97 79.95
N ASN A 4 89.78 35.71 79.81
CA ASN A 4 88.42 35.19 79.63
C ASN A 4 87.38 36.04 78.88
N GLU A 5 86.82 35.47 77.82
CA GLU A 5 85.44 34.94 77.86
C GLU A 5 85.18 34.01 76.65
N ALA A 6 84.51 32.91 76.95
CA ALA A 6 83.85 31.98 76.04
C ALA A 6 82.52 31.61 76.74
N PRO A 7 81.52 30.96 76.10
CA PRO A 7 81.31 30.68 74.68
C PRO A 7 79.85 31.00 74.22
N ALA A 8 79.57 30.96 72.92
CA ALA A 8 78.22 30.61 72.43
C ALA A 8 78.26 29.98 71.03
N PRO A 9 77.57 28.84 70.80
CA PRO A 9 77.62 28.12 69.53
C PRO A 9 76.51 28.54 68.55
N ARG A 10 76.89 28.55 67.26
CA ARG A 10 76.15 28.24 66.01
C ARG A 10 74.61 28.05 66.12
N PRO A 11 73.82 28.57 65.15
CA PRO A 11 73.73 27.81 63.90
C PRO A 11 73.73 28.61 62.60
N ALA A 12 74.20 27.89 61.59
CA ALA A 12 74.17 28.20 60.18
C ALA A 12 72.74 28.30 59.68
N HIS A 13 72.38 29.40 59.02
CA HIS A 13 71.32 29.40 58.03
C HIS A 13 71.90 29.80 56.69
N GLY A 14 72.46 28.78 56.02
CA GLY A 14 72.75 28.83 54.61
C GLY A 14 71.48 29.24 53.87
N ARG A 15 71.60 30.31 53.08
CA ARG A 15 70.64 30.65 52.04
C ARG A 15 70.58 29.51 51.04
N ARG A 16 69.79 28.48 51.34
CA ARG A 16 69.25 27.60 50.31
C ARG A 16 68.02 28.32 49.78
N SER A 17 68.22 29.04 48.70
CA SER A 17 67.19 29.24 47.70
C SER A 17 66.54 27.88 47.48
N ALA A 18 65.34 27.68 48.04
CA ALA A 18 64.42 26.72 47.50
C ALA A 18 64.17 27.22 46.08
N ARG A 19 64.97 26.72 45.13
CA ARG A 19 64.57 26.64 43.74
C ARG A 19 63.23 25.93 43.82
N GLN A 20 62.14 26.70 43.81
CA GLN A 20 60.89 26.21 43.26
C GLN A 20 61.32 25.75 41.88
N ALA A 21 61.53 24.44 41.75
CA ALA A 21 61.58 23.82 40.45
C ALA A 21 60.27 24.29 39.83
N CYS A 22 60.37 25.27 38.92
CA CYS A 22 59.33 25.58 37.97
C CYS A 22 59.10 24.28 37.21
N ARG A 23 58.33 23.38 37.82
CA ARG A 23 57.71 22.26 37.15
C ARG A 23 56.81 22.97 36.18
N SER A 24 57.32 23.09 34.95
CA SER A 24 56.72 23.92 33.91
C SER A 24 55.22 23.65 33.94
N PRO A 25 54.37 24.70 33.98
CA PRO A 25 52.92 24.50 33.93
C PRO A 25 52.51 23.66 32.71
N LEU A 26 53.36 23.62 31.69
CA LEU A 26 53.33 22.70 30.57
C LEU A 26 53.35 21.23 31.01
N ARG A 27 54.34 20.75 31.78
CA ARG A 27 54.36 19.34 32.25
C ARG A 27 53.15 18.96 33.10
N ALA A 28 52.62 19.88 33.90
CA ALA A 28 51.40 19.65 34.67
C ALA A 28 50.17 19.57 33.76
N ALA A 29 50.07 20.48 32.78
CA ALA A 29 49.03 20.43 31.75
C ALA A 29 49.10 19.16 30.89
N TRP A 30 50.30 18.74 30.49
CA TRP A 30 50.50 17.51 29.72
C TRP A 30 50.09 16.26 30.50
N LEU A 31 50.33 16.23 31.81
CA LEU A 31 49.89 15.13 32.67
C LEU A 31 48.37 15.13 32.88
N THR A 32 47.72 16.29 33.02
CA THR A 32 46.26 16.35 33.15
C THR A 32 45.55 16.05 31.83
N THR A 33 46.08 16.49 30.69
CA THR A 33 45.57 16.13 29.36
C THR A 33 45.77 14.64 29.07
N GLY A 34 46.91 14.08 29.46
CA GLY A 34 47.18 12.64 29.37
C GLY A 34 46.24 11.80 30.23
N LEU A 35 45.95 12.25 31.46
CA LEU A 35 45.02 11.56 32.35
C LEU A 35 43.59 11.62 31.82
N LEU A 36 43.14 12.78 31.34
CA LEU A 36 41.79 12.95 30.77
C LEU A 36 41.60 12.10 29.51
N THR A 37 42.59 12.06 28.63
CA THR A 37 42.54 11.20 27.44
C THR A 37 42.53 9.72 27.80
N ALA A 38 43.34 9.29 28.78
CA ALA A 38 43.33 7.90 29.25
C ALA A 38 41.99 7.51 29.89
N VAL A 39 41.39 8.40 30.70
CA VAL A 39 40.06 8.17 31.29
C VAL A 39 38.99 8.08 30.21
N VAL A 40 38.99 8.96 29.21
CA VAL A 40 38.05 8.90 28.08
C VAL A 40 38.21 7.58 27.31
N VAL A 41 39.43 7.19 26.95
CA VAL A 41 39.68 5.94 26.22
C VAL A 41 39.27 4.70 27.03
N ALA A 42 39.60 4.66 28.33
CA ALA A 42 39.18 3.57 29.20
C ALA A 42 37.66 3.51 29.39
N SER A 43 36.98 4.67 29.43
CA SER A 43 35.52 4.76 29.50
C SER A 43 34.88 4.20 28.23
N LEU A 44 35.39 4.58 27.05
CA LEU A 44 34.91 4.08 25.77
C LEU A 44 35.18 2.58 25.58
N ALA A 45 36.29 2.05 26.09
CA ALA A 45 36.62 0.63 26.01
C ALA A 45 35.81 -0.24 26.99
N ALA A 46 35.44 0.31 28.16
CA ALA A 46 34.61 -0.39 29.15
C ALA A 46 33.12 -0.42 28.74
N THR A 47 32.65 0.60 28.02
CA THR A 47 31.37 0.54 27.32
C THR A 47 31.56 -0.26 26.04
N GLY A 48 31.30 -1.56 26.07
CA GLY A 48 31.11 -2.40 24.87
C GLY A 48 29.84 -2.00 24.10
N GLY A 49 29.70 -0.71 23.81
CA GLY A 49 28.60 -0.12 23.08
C GLY A 49 28.91 -0.16 21.61
N SER A 50 27.97 -0.68 20.83
CA SER A 50 28.00 -0.56 19.38
C SER A 50 27.92 0.91 18.99
N TYR A 51 29.07 1.52 18.72
CA TYR A 51 29.15 2.84 18.09
C TYR A 51 28.69 2.67 16.64
N ALA A 52 27.41 2.90 16.38
CA ALA A 52 26.91 3.07 15.02
C ALA A 52 27.45 4.40 14.50
N LEU A 53 28.60 4.33 13.81
CA LEU A 53 29.21 5.46 13.14
C LEU A 53 28.20 5.97 12.11
N TRP A 54 27.65 7.16 12.33
CA TRP A 54 26.57 7.77 11.53
C TRP A 54 27.05 8.26 10.13
N ASN A 55 28.09 7.63 9.59
CA ASN A 55 28.61 7.85 8.23
C ASN A 55 28.56 6.58 7.37
N ASP A 56 27.94 5.50 7.84
CA ASP A 56 27.51 4.46 6.90
C ASP A 56 26.43 5.05 5.99
N ALA A 57 26.84 5.44 4.79
CA ALA A 57 25.95 5.49 3.65
C ALA A 57 25.48 4.04 3.43
N ALA A 58 24.41 3.66 4.13
CA ALA A 58 23.65 2.49 3.75
C ALA A 58 23.28 2.69 2.28
N SER A 59 23.81 1.83 1.41
CA SER A 59 23.18 1.59 0.13
C SER A 59 21.79 1.07 0.43
N ALA A 60 20.84 1.99 0.59
CA ALA A 60 19.46 1.68 0.39
C ALA A 60 19.40 1.26 -1.07
N GLN A 61 19.26 -0.05 -1.33
CA GLN A 61 18.58 -0.46 -2.56
C GLN A 61 17.34 0.43 -2.59
N PRO A 62 17.18 1.33 -3.58
CA PRO A 62 15.96 2.10 -3.66
C PRO A 62 14.83 1.07 -3.65
N ALA A 63 14.04 1.05 -2.57
CA ALA A 63 12.77 0.36 -2.58
C ALA A 63 11.99 1.10 -3.66
N SER A 64 11.98 0.54 -4.86
CA SER A 64 11.20 1.08 -5.95
C SER A 64 9.76 1.06 -5.47
N VAL A 65 9.24 2.22 -5.10
CA VAL A 65 7.80 2.41 -4.92
C VAL A 65 7.23 2.35 -6.33
N THR A 66 7.02 1.14 -6.83
CA THR A 66 6.33 0.93 -8.08
C THR A 66 4.86 1.25 -7.82
N SER A 67 4.41 2.43 -8.24
CA SER A 67 2.99 2.72 -8.31
C SER A 67 2.38 1.75 -9.32
N GLY A 68 1.55 0.83 -8.81
CA GLY A 68 0.76 -0.03 -9.66
C GLY A 68 -0.22 0.82 -10.49
N THR A 69 -0.28 0.62 -11.80
CA THR A 69 -1.28 1.30 -12.61
C THR A 69 -2.51 0.40 -12.69
N PRO A 70 -3.71 0.85 -12.27
CA PRO A 70 -4.94 0.12 -12.54
C PRO A 70 -5.28 0.24 -14.04
N GLY A 71 -5.61 -0.87 -14.69
CA GLY A 71 -6.04 -0.88 -16.09
C GLY A 71 -7.11 -1.93 -16.30
N LEU A 72 -8.31 -1.51 -16.72
CA LEU A 72 -9.42 -2.42 -17.00
C LEU A 72 -9.93 -2.16 -18.42
N VAL A 73 -9.84 -3.17 -19.28
CA VAL A 73 -10.41 -3.15 -20.63
C VAL A 73 -11.57 -4.13 -20.68
N VAL A 74 -12.73 -3.67 -21.12
CA VAL A 74 -13.93 -4.50 -21.29
C VAL A 74 -14.20 -4.67 -22.77
N THR A 75 -14.20 -5.92 -23.24
CA THR A 75 -14.52 -6.27 -24.63
C THR A 75 -15.84 -7.04 -24.63
N GLN A 76 -16.85 -6.50 -25.32
CA GLN A 76 -18.13 -7.19 -25.46
C GLN A 76 -18.00 -8.32 -26.50
N GLN A 77 -18.39 -9.54 -26.13
CA GLN A 77 -18.26 -10.72 -27.00
C GLN A 77 -19.60 -11.18 -27.59
N SER A 78 -20.74 -10.74 -27.02
CA SER A 78 -22.06 -10.98 -27.61
C SER A 78 -23.02 -9.83 -27.26
N ALA A 79 -23.80 -9.37 -28.24
CA ALA A 79 -24.89 -8.44 -28.01
C ALA A 79 -26.08 -9.17 -27.39
N LEU A 80 -26.65 -8.64 -26.30
CA LEU A 80 -27.93 -9.10 -25.80
C LEU A 80 -29.01 -8.51 -26.72
N ASP A 81 -29.54 -9.32 -27.63
CA ASP A 81 -30.70 -8.93 -28.41
C ASP A 81 -31.97 -9.17 -27.57
N SER A 82 -32.39 -8.15 -26.84
CA SER A 82 -33.62 -8.15 -26.05
C SER A 82 -34.86 -7.73 -26.86
N SER A 83 -34.72 -7.46 -28.17
CA SER A 83 -35.79 -6.87 -28.99
C SER A 83 -37.00 -7.78 -29.22
N LYS A 84 -36.88 -9.07 -28.88
CA LYS A 84 -37.92 -10.10 -29.08
C LYS A 84 -38.15 -10.99 -27.85
N LEU A 85 -38.01 -10.44 -26.64
CA LEU A 85 -38.33 -11.20 -25.44
C LEU A 85 -39.85 -11.35 -25.28
N LEU A 86 -40.32 -12.58 -25.25
CA LEU A 86 -41.66 -12.92 -24.77
C LEU A 86 -41.65 -13.04 -23.23
N PRO A 87 -42.80 -12.91 -22.55
CA PRO A 87 -42.86 -13.11 -21.10
C PRO A 87 -42.26 -14.47 -20.70
N GLY A 88 -41.38 -14.46 -19.71
CA GLY A 88 -40.62 -15.63 -19.24
C GLY A 88 -39.41 -16.01 -20.09
N GLN A 89 -39.21 -15.38 -21.26
CA GLN A 89 -38.01 -15.60 -22.08
C GLN A 89 -36.87 -14.69 -21.64
N GLY A 90 -35.64 -15.13 -21.92
CA GLY A 90 -34.45 -14.35 -21.67
C GLY A 90 -33.44 -14.41 -22.80
N ALA A 91 -32.61 -13.38 -22.85
CA ALA A 91 -31.44 -13.29 -23.71
C ALA A 91 -30.18 -13.39 -22.84
N ILE A 92 -29.16 -14.06 -23.38
CA ILE A 92 -27.87 -14.25 -22.72
C ILE A 92 -26.79 -13.58 -23.55
N GLY A 93 -25.83 -12.98 -22.88
CA GLY A 93 -24.65 -12.42 -23.51
C GLY A 93 -23.44 -12.48 -22.59
N THR A 94 -22.27 -12.24 -23.17
CA THR A 94 -21.00 -12.27 -22.44
C THR A 94 -20.17 -11.02 -22.74
N PHE A 95 -19.39 -10.63 -21.74
CA PHE A 95 -18.31 -9.68 -21.92
C PHE A 95 -17.06 -10.17 -21.17
N THR A 96 -15.90 -9.83 -21.71
CA THR A 96 -14.61 -10.16 -21.12
C THR A 96 -14.00 -8.90 -20.52
N ALA A 97 -13.63 -8.96 -19.25
CA ALA A 97 -12.86 -7.93 -18.56
C ALA A 97 -11.40 -8.38 -18.45
N LYS A 98 -10.47 -7.54 -18.89
CA LYS A 98 -9.03 -7.78 -18.83
C LYS A 98 -8.35 -6.74 -17.95
N ASN A 99 -7.52 -7.21 -17.01
CA ASN A 99 -6.65 -6.34 -16.24
C ASN A 99 -5.36 -6.10 -17.03
N THR A 100 -5.20 -4.90 -17.59
CA THR A 100 -3.99 -4.47 -18.30
C THR A 100 -3.00 -3.76 -17.39
N GLY A 101 -3.36 -3.58 -16.12
CA GLY A 101 -2.53 -2.98 -15.09
C GLY A 101 -1.50 -3.95 -14.51
N THR A 102 -0.78 -3.45 -13.50
CA THR A 102 0.30 -4.18 -12.81
C THR A 102 -0.09 -4.65 -11.41
N VAL A 103 -1.32 -4.38 -10.97
CA VAL A 103 -1.84 -4.76 -9.64
C VAL A 103 -3.16 -5.52 -9.75
N PRO A 104 -3.46 -6.46 -8.83
CA PRO A 104 -4.75 -7.13 -8.81
C PRO A 104 -5.91 -6.13 -8.66
N LEU A 105 -7.00 -6.38 -9.39
CA LEU A 105 -8.21 -5.55 -9.34
C LEU A 105 -9.39 -6.34 -8.78
N ASP A 106 -10.09 -5.75 -7.81
CA ASP A 106 -11.44 -6.15 -7.43
C ASP A 106 -12.43 -5.34 -8.24
N VAL A 107 -13.28 -6.03 -9.00
CA VAL A 107 -14.24 -5.41 -9.89
C VAL A 107 -15.62 -5.40 -9.22
N ALA A 108 -16.27 -4.24 -9.24
CA ALA A 108 -17.69 -4.06 -8.98
C ALA A 108 -18.43 -3.86 -10.32
N VAL A 109 -19.69 -4.28 -10.38
CA VAL A 109 -20.51 -4.17 -11.60
C VAL A 109 -21.88 -3.60 -11.24
N SER A 110 -22.31 -2.59 -11.97
CA SER A 110 -23.67 -2.05 -11.86
C SER A 110 -24.34 -2.03 -13.23
N SER A 111 -25.67 -2.03 -13.26
CA SER A 111 -26.44 -1.87 -14.50
C SER A 111 -27.26 -0.58 -14.51
N ARG A 112 -27.49 -0.05 -15.70
CA ARG A 112 -28.47 0.99 -15.99
C ARG A 112 -29.31 0.55 -17.18
N GLY A 113 -30.54 1.05 -17.25
CA GLY A 113 -31.43 0.81 -18.37
C GLY A 113 -32.17 2.06 -18.80
N THR A 114 -32.39 2.19 -20.09
CA THR A 114 -33.32 3.16 -20.69
C THR A 114 -34.33 2.38 -21.53
N SER A 115 -35.53 2.92 -21.72
CA SER A 115 -36.58 2.24 -22.47
C SER A 115 -37.52 3.25 -23.10
N SER A 116 -38.15 2.87 -24.21
CA SER A 116 -39.27 3.62 -24.80
C SER A 116 -40.50 3.65 -23.89
N ASN A 117 -40.58 2.71 -22.93
CA ASN A 117 -41.62 2.62 -21.91
C ASN A 117 -40.98 2.30 -20.55
N SER A 118 -41.04 3.20 -19.57
CA SER A 118 -40.41 3.00 -18.26
C SER A 118 -40.99 1.83 -17.48
N ALA A 119 -42.27 1.49 -17.68
CA ALA A 119 -42.89 0.31 -17.05
C ALA A 119 -42.27 -1.01 -17.54
N PHE A 120 -41.75 -1.03 -18.78
CA PHE A 120 -41.05 -2.19 -19.32
C PHE A 120 -39.76 -2.51 -18.56
N LEU A 121 -38.99 -1.49 -18.12
CA LEU A 121 -37.78 -1.72 -17.32
C LEU A 121 -38.09 -2.40 -15.98
N GLY A 122 -39.23 -2.07 -15.37
CA GLY A 122 -39.70 -2.72 -14.14
C GLY A 122 -40.04 -4.20 -14.32
N LYS A 123 -40.22 -4.66 -15.56
CA LYS A 123 -40.50 -6.05 -15.94
C LYS A 123 -39.29 -6.80 -16.46
N LEU A 124 -38.13 -6.14 -16.60
CA LEU A 124 -36.87 -6.80 -16.94
C LEU A 124 -36.13 -7.21 -15.68
N SER A 125 -35.62 -8.42 -15.65
CA SER A 125 -34.68 -8.91 -14.64
C SER A 125 -33.32 -9.06 -15.29
N VAL A 126 -32.31 -8.38 -14.76
CA VAL A 126 -30.92 -8.50 -15.19
C VAL A 126 -30.20 -9.38 -14.19
N ARG A 127 -29.42 -10.32 -14.69
CA ARG A 127 -28.59 -11.22 -13.89
C ARG A 127 -27.18 -11.24 -14.46
N ILE A 128 -26.18 -11.34 -13.58
CA ILE A 128 -24.78 -11.44 -13.98
C ILE A 128 -24.03 -12.45 -13.11
N GLY A 129 -22.97 -13.05 -13.65
CA GLY A 129 -22.06 -13.89 -12.88
C GLY A 129 -20.77 -14.16 -13.62
N PRO A 130 -19.62 -14.26 -12.92
CA PRO A 130 -18.37 -14.67 -13.54
C PRO A 130 -18.46 -16.16 -13.94
N VAL A 131 -17.95 -16.49 -15.11
CA VAL A 131 -17.93 -17.86 -15.64
C VAL A 131 -16.51 -18.21 -16.12
N PRO A 132 -16.13 -19.50 -16.13
CA PRO A 132 -14.76 -19.88 -16.51
C PRO A 132 -14.50 -19.71 -18.01
N SER A 133 -15.54 -19.69 -18.85
CA SER A 133 -15.42 -19.48 -20.30
C SER A 133 -16.73 -18.94 -20.89
N VAL A 134 -16.68 -18.44 -22.13
CA VAL A 134 -17.88 -18.00 -22.88
C VAL A 134 -18.88 -19.15 -23.03
N ALA A 135 -18.41 -20.37 -23.27
CA ALA A 135 -19.26 -21.56 -23.43
C ALA A 135 -19.97 -21.96 -22.13
N SER A 136 -19.46 -21.52 -20.98
CA SER A 136 -20.07 -21.77 -19.67
C SER A 136 -21.18 -20.76 -19.34
N CYS A 137 -21.40 -19.75 -20.18
CA CYS A 137 -22.50 -18.81 -20.04
C CYS A 137 -23.80 -19.43 -20.59
N VAL A 138 -24.47 -20.15 -19.72
CA VAL A 138 -25.78 -20.80 -19.96
C VAL A 138 -26.85 -20.11 -19.11
N PRO A 139 -28.16 -20.35 -19.35
CA PRO A 139 -29.20 -19.83 -18.48
C PRO A 139 -28.91 -20.17 -17.02
N ASP A 140 -29.14 -19.21 -16.13
CA ASP A 140 -28.94 -19.34 -14.67
C ASP A 140 -27.48 -19.55 -14.22
N ALA A 141 -26.48 -19.40 -15.09
CA ALA A 141 -25.05 -19.36 -14.72
C ALA A 141 -24.63 -18.05 -14.00
N THR A 142 -25.58 -17.33 -13.42
CA THR A 142 -25.42 -15.98 -12.86
C THR A 142 -25.61 -15.98 -11.35
N THR A 143 -24.87 -15.14 -10.64
CA THR A 143 -24.85 -15.10 -9.16
C THR A 143 -25.50 -13.86 -8.57
N TYR A 144 -25.59 -12.76 -9.32
CA TYR A 144 -26.22 -11.51 -8.90
C TYR A 144 -27.40 -11.20 -9.79
N SER A 145 -28.46 -10.64 -9.22
CA SER A 145 -29.67 -10.29 -9.95
C SER A 145 -30.28 -8.98 -9.46
N GLY A 146 -30.99 -8.27 -10.34
CA GLY A 146 -31.72 -7.05 -10.00
C GLY A 146 -32.46 -6.49 -11.20
N ARG A 147 -33.17 -5.38 -10.98
CA ARG A 147 -33.75 -4.60 -12.09
C ARG A 147 -32.68 -3.74 -12.76
N PRO A 148 -32.86 -3.33 -14.03
CA PRO A 148 -32.02 -2.29 -14.62
C PRO A 148 -31.99 -1.05 -13.72
N GLY A 149 -30.79 -0.55 -13.40
CA GLY A 149 -30.60 0.57 -12.47
C GLY A 149 -30.54 0.19 -10.98
N GLN A 150 -30.90 -1.05 -10.62
CA GLN A 150 -30.87 -1.56 -9.25
C GLN A 150 -29.86 -2.69 -9.05
N LEU A 151 -29.47 -3.40 -10.11
CA LEU A 151 -28.41 -4.40 -10.02
C LEU A 151 -27.08 -3.73 -9.69
N ASN A 152 -26.51 -4.14 -8.56
CA ASN A 152 -25.22 -3.71 -8.04
C ASN A 152 -24.51 -4.91 -7.41
N ALA A 153 -23.48 -5.42 -8.09
CA ALA A 153 -22.56 -6.40 -7.56
C ALA A 153 -21.36 -5.66 -6.94
N PRO A 154 -21.05 -5.89 -5.66
CA PRO A 154 -20.07 -5.11 -4.92
C PRO A 154 -18.64 -5.37 -5.40
N SER A 155 -17.69 -4.56 -4.92
CA SER A 155 -16.26 -4.83 -5.07
C SER A 155 -15.93 -6.23 -4.54
N GLY A 156 -15.22 -7.02 -5.34
CA GLY A 156 -14.94 -8.43 -5.05
C GLY A 156 -15.90 -9.40 -5.74
N PHE A 157 -16.88 -8.91 -6.50
CA PHE A 157 -17.67 -9.72 -7.44
C PHE A 157 -16.77 -10.58 -8.34
N LEU A 158 -15.67 -9.99 -8.80
CA LEU A 158 -14.64 -10.65 -9.59
C LEU A 158 -13.28 -10.06 -9.26
N ARG A 159 -12.27 -10.92 -9.05
CA ARG A 159 -10.88 -10.52 -8.90
C ARG A 159 -10.09 -10.89 -10.15
N ILE A 160 -9.40 -9.92 -10.74
CA ILE A 160 -8.61 -10.12 -11.97
C ILE A 160 -7.14 -9.82 -11.68
N GLN A 161 -6.30 -10.84 -11.81
CA GLN A 161 -4.85 -10.71 -11.67
C GLN A 161 -4.24 -9.88 -12.81
N PRO A 162 -3.07 -9.25 -12.60
CA PRO A 162 -2.36 -8.53 -13.67
C PRO A 162 -2.20 -9.38 -14.94
N GLY A 163 -2.55 -8.82 -16.10
CA GLY A 163 -2.50 -9.50 -17.40
C GLY A 163 -3.61 -10.54 -17.64
N ALA A 164 -4.36 -10.95 -16.62
CA ALA A 164 -5.43 -11.93 -16.73
C ALA A 164 -6.71 -11.35 -17.31
N SER A 165 -7.57 -12.24 -17.82
CA SER A 165 -8.92 -11.91 -18.29
C SER A 165 -9.93 -12.79 -17.57
N ALA A 166 -11.14 -12.27 -17.45
CA ALA A 166 -12.26 -12.97 -16.85
C ALA A 166 -13.53 -12.73 -17.67
N VAL A 167 -14.33 -13.78 -17.81
CA VAL A 167 -15.58 -13.74 -18.57
C VAL A 167 -16.73 -13.54 -17.59
N VAL A 168 -17.60 -12.58 -17.91
CA VAL A 168 -18.84 -12.36 -17.17
C VAL A 168 -20.01 -12.72 -18.07
N CYS A 169 -20.82 -13.63 -17.58
CA CYS A 169 -22.10 -13.98 -18.15
C CYS A 169 -23.14 -12.96 -17.69
N SER A 170 -24.00 -12.55 -18.61
CA SER A 170 -25.12 -11.65 -18.36
C SER A 170 -26.37 -12.23 -18.98
N GLN A 171 -27.47 -12.19 -18.24
CA GLN A 171 -28.76 -12.68 -18.68
C GLN A 171 -29.81 -11.60 -18.40
N VAL A 172 -30.69 -11.39 -19.36
CA VAL A 172 -31.83 -10.47 -19.23
C VAL A 172 -33.07 -11.27 -19.48
N VAL A 173 -33.99 -11.28 -18.52
CA VAL A 173 -35.24 -12.04 -18.58
C VAL A 173 -36.40 -11.06 -18.52
N LEU A 174 -37.40 -11.23 -19.38
CA LEU A 174 -38.68 -10.54 -19.22
C LEU A 174 -39.54 -11.34 -18.25
N ASP A 175 -40.07 -10.68 -17.22
CA ASP A 175 -40.91 -11.32 -16.23
C ASP A 175 -42.11 -12.04 -16.88
N GLN A 176 -42.49 -13.18 -16.33
CA GLN A 176 -43.61 -13.98 -16.85
C GLN A 176 -44.96 -13.27 -16.70
N ASP A 177 -45.07 -12.32 -15.77
CA ASP A 177 -46.27 -11.51 -15.52
C ASP A 177 -46.26 -10.17 -16.28
N ALA A 178 -45.37 -10.01 -17.26
CA ALA A 178 -45.28 -8.78 -18.05
C ALA A 178 -46.60 -8.55 -18.82
N PRO A 179 -47.30 -7.43 -18.59
CA PRO A 179 -48.59 -7.15 -19.23
C PRO A 179 -48.43 -6.83 -20.71
N GLN A 180 -49.50 -6.96 -21.49
CA GLN A 180 -49.51 -6.59 -22.91
C GLN A 180 -49.20 -5.09 -23.14
N THR A 181 -49.37 -4.24 -22.13
CA THR A 181 -49.05 -2.80 -22.20
C THR A 181 -47.56 -2.50 -22.38
N VAL A 182 -46.67 -3.47 -22.13
CA VAL A 182 -45.23 -3.34 -22.38
C VAL A 182 -44.78 -4.06 -23.65
N GLN A 183 -45.69 -4.71 -24.38
CA GLN A 183 -45.38 -5.41 -25.62
C GLN A 183 -44.89 -4.42 -26.70
N GLY A 184 -43.89 -4.83 -27.49
CA GLY A 184 -43.30 -3.98 -28.52
C GLY A 184 -42.43 -2.83 -27.99
N SER A 185 -42.25 -2.73 -26.67
CA SER A 185 -41.30 -1.79 -26.07
C SER A 185 -39.86 -2.26 -26.30
N THR A 186 -38.94 -1.30 -26.38
CA THR A 186 -37.51 -1.59 -26.50
C THR A 186 -36.76 -0.99 -25.32
N ALA A 187 -35.71 -1.68 -24.86
CA ALA A 187 -34.85 -1.21 -23.80
C ALA A 187 -33.38 -1.33 -24.21
N GLN A 188 -32.58 -0.37 -23.78
CA GLN A 188 -31.13 -0.42 -23.85
C GLN A 188 -30.58 -0.63 -22.43
N LEU A 189 -29.63 -1.55 -22.30
CA LEU A 189 -28.98 -1.85 -21.04
C LEU A 189 -27.50 -1.52 -21.15
N ALA A 190 -26.98 -0.87 -20.12
CA ALA A 190 -25.58 -0.54 -19.99
C ALA A 190 -25.04 -1.12 -18.68
N PHE A 191 -23.89 -1.80 -18.76
CA PHE A 191 -23.17 -2.27 -17.59
C PHE A 191 -21.96 -1.37 -17.34
N ALA A 192 -21.83 -0.89 -16.11
CA ALA A 192 -20.66 -0.13 -15.66
C ALA A 192 -19.79 -1.02 -14.77
N LEU A 193 -18.53 -1.18 -15.16
CA LEU A 193 -17.53 -1.93 -14.42
C LEU A 193 -16.56 -0.93 -13.76
N VAL A 194 -16.31 -1.13 -12.48
CA VAL A 194 -15.34 -0.32 -11.73
C VAL A 194 -14.34 -1.27 -11.08
N GLY A 195 -13.07 -1.17 -11.46
CA GLY A 195 -11.97 -1.90 -10.83
C GLY A 195 -11.30 -1.05 -9.75
N VAL A 196 -11.22 -1.57 -8.53
CA VAL A 196 -10.42 -0.99 -7.44
C VAL A 196 -9.19 -1.85 -7.18
N GLN A 197 -8.07 -1.22 -6.86
CA GLN A 197 -6.86 -1.95 -6.49
C GLN A 197 -7.08 -2.69 -5.16
N VAL A 198 -6.67 -3.95 -5.12
CA VAL A 198 -6.65 -4.71 -3.85
C VAL A 198 -5.54 -4.12 -2.98
N GLN A 199 -5.90 -3.62 -1.80
CA GLN A 199 -4.93 -3.11 -0.83
C GLN A 199 -4.13 -4.30 -0.26
N PRO A 200 -2.79 -4.22 -0.18
CA PRO A 200 -1.94 -5.30 0.31
C PRO A 200 -2.14 -5.60 1.80
#